data_AF-A0A846BK76-F1
#
_entry.id   AF-A0A846BK76-F1
#
_cell.length_a   1.000
_cell.length_b   1.000
_cell.length_c   1.000
_cell.angle_alpha   90.00
_cell.angle_beta   90.00
_cell.angle_gamma   90.00
#
_symmetry.space_group_name_H-M   'P 1'
#
loop_
_entity.id
_entity.type
_entity.pdbx_description
1 polymer ?
#
loop_
_entity_poly.entity_id
_entity_poly.type
_entity_poly.pdbx_seq_one_letter_code
_entity_poly.pdbx_strand_id
1 'polypeptide(L)'
;MRISYQYRLKPNKEQQKNIDNTLELLRYQYNYQLAQRFDWYEQNRCSLDRCPLICHLPELKDRPNKASQEKSLVQLKKDRPWYKKVHSQVLQSVCDKVDKAFDRWLKGDRNGKKSGRPRF
;
A
#
# COMPACT_ATOMS: atom_id res chain seq x y z
N MET A 1 29.82 21.94 21.11
CA MET A 1 29.83 20.53 20.67
C MET A 1 28.51 19.88 21.11
N ARG A 2 27.64 19.46 20.18
CA ARG A 2 26.39 18.75 20.52
C ARG A 2 26.71 17.26 20.65
N ILE A 3 26.53 16.71 21.85
CA ILE A 3 26.71 15.28 22.11
C ILE A 3 25.40 14.58 21.76
N SER A 4 25.43 13.63 20.83
CA SER A 4 24.27 12.81 20.48
C SER A 4 24.44 11.42 21.07
N TYR A 5 23.51 11.03 21.95
CA TYR A 5 23.52 9.73 22.59
C TYR A 5 22.68 8.73 21.78
N GLN A 6 23.19 7.52 21.61
CA GLN A 6 22.46 6.42 20.97
C GLN A 6 21.89 5.50 22.04
N TYR A 7 20.57 5.37 22.08
CA TYR A 7 19.88 4.48 23.00
C TYR A 7 19.21 3.34 22.25
N ARG A 8 19.34 2.12 22.79
CA ARG A 8 18.62 0.95 22.27
C ARG A 8 17.20 0.94 22.81
N LEU A 9 16.21 0.86 21.93
CA LEU A 9 14.83 0.64 22.35
C LEU A 9 14.71 -0.77 22.95
N LYS A 10 14.26 -0.87 24.20
CA LYS A 10 13.97 -2.13 24.89
C LYS A 10 12.50 -2.14 25.33
N PRO A 11 11.56 -2.50 24.43
CA PRO A 11 10.16 -2.46 24.76
C PRO A 11 9.79 -3.58 25.73
N ASN A 12 8.90 -3.27 26.67
CA ASN A 12 8.29 -4.29 27.55
C ASN A 12 7.34 -5.20 26.76
N LYS A 13 6.84 -6.27 27.40
CA LYS A 13 5.97 -7.27 26.74
C LYS A 13 4.71 -6.66 26.11
N GLU A 14 4.09 -5.70 26.80
CA GLU A 14 2.88 -5.03 26.32
C GLU A 14 3.17 -4.12 25.11
N GLN A 15 4.27 -3.37 25.17
CA GLN A 15 4.75 -2.53 24.07
C GLN A 15 5.07 -3.36 22.83
N GLN A 16 5.75 -4.50 22.98
CA GLN A 16 6.05 -5.42 21.87
C GLN A 16 4.76 -5.87 21.19
N LYS A 17 3.78 -6.35 21.97
CA LYS A 17 2.48 -6.77 21.45
C LYS A 17 1.78 -5.65 20.68
N ASN A 18 1.82 -4.42 21.18
CA ASN A 18 1.20 -3.27 20.51
C ASN A 18 1.92 -2.90 19.20
N ILE A 19 3.25 -2.97 19.18
CA ILE A 19 4.07 -2.73 17.98
C ILE A 19 3.76 -3.81 16.94
N ASP A 20 3.77 -5.08 17.32
CA ASP A 20 3.52 -6.21 16.40
C ASP A 20 2.11 -6.15 15.82
N ASN A 21 1.10 -5.89 16.66
CA ASN A 21 -0.28 -5.68 16.20
C ASN A 21 -0.38 -4.51 15.22
N THR A 22 0.35 -3.42 15.47
CA THR A 22 0.37 -2.27 14.57
C THR A 22 0.99 -2.68 13.23
N LEU A 23 2.13 -3.37 13.23
CA LEU A 23 2.80 -3.83 12.02
C LEU A 23 1.92 -4.79 11.19
N GLU A 24 1.23 -5.72 11.84
CA GLU A 24 0.25 -6.62 11.21
C GLU A 24 -0.86 -5.83 10.50
N LEU A 25 -1.48 -4.85 11.18
CA LEU A 25 -2.50 -4.01 10.56
C LEU A 25 -1.98 -3.22 9.35
N LEU A 26 -0.76 -2.69 9.44
CA LEU A 26 -0.13 -1.99 8.31
C LEU A 26 0.16 -2.94 7.16
N ARG A 27 0.58 -4.18 7.42
CA ARG A 27 0.78 -5.22 6.39
C ARG A 27 -0.51 -5.53 5.66
N TYR A 28 -1.62 -5.75 6.37
CA TYR A 28 -2.91 -6.00 5.74
C TYR A 28 -3.36 -4.83 4.88
N GLN A 29 -3.22 -3.61 5.39
CA GLN A 29 -3.60 -2.42 4.65
C GLN A 29 -2.74 -2.21 3.40
N TYR A 30 -1.44 -2.49 3.48
CA TYR A 30 -0.53 -2.44 2.34
C TYR A 30 -0.96 -3.41 1.25
N ASN A 31 -1.14 -4.69 1.59
CA ASN A 31 -1.52 -5.73 0.62
C ASN A 31 -2.91 -5.46 0.01
N TYR A 32 -3.86 -4.95 0.80
CA TYR A 32 -5.18 -4.55 0.31
C TYR A 32 -5.11 -3.41 -0.72
N GLN A 33 -4.38 -2.34 -0.42
CA GLN A 33 -4.21 -1.22 -1.33
C GLN A 33 -3.43 -1.59 -2.60
N LEU A 34 -2.48 -2.51 -2.47
CA LEU A 34 -1.73 -3.02 -3.60
C LEU A 34 -2.62 -3.88 -4.51
N ALA A 35 -3.47 -4.73 -3.94
CA ALA A 35 -4.45 -5.53 -4.68
C ALA A 35 -5.38 -4.62 -5.50
N GLN A 36 -5.95 -3.58 -4.90
CA GLN A 36 -6.79 -2.61 -5.63
C GLN A 36 -6.11 -2.01 -6.85
N ARG A 37 -4.80 -1.72 -6.77
CA ARG A 37 -4.03 -1.18 -7.90
C ARG A 37 -3.79 -2.23 -8.98
N PHE A 38 -3.52 -3.48 -8.59
CA PHE A 38 -3.40 -4.58 -9.53
C PHE A 38 -4.71 -4.89 -10.22
N ASP A 39 -5.83 -4.97 -9.48
CA ASP A 39 -7.16 -5.22 -10.04
C ASP A 39 -7.48 -4.14 -11.09
N TRP A 40 -7.27 -2.87 -10.75
CA TRP A 40 -7.45 -1.79 -11.70
C TRP A 40 -6.53 -1.92 -12.91
N TYR A 41 -5.24 -2.22 -12.71
CA TYR A 41 -4.27 -2.36 -13.79
C TYR A 41 -4.59 -3.52 -14.73
N GLU A 42 -5.01 -4.66 -14.19
CA GLU A 42 -5.36 -5.86 -14.97
C GLU A 42 -6.67 -5.68 -15.73
N GLN A 43 -7.66 -4.99 -15.13
CA GLN A 43 -8.97 -4.75 -15.75
C GLN A 43 -8.98 -3.63 -16.80
N ASN A 44 -8.10 -2.64 -16.68
CA ASN A 44 -8.10 -1.45 -17.57
C ASN A 44 -7.03 -1.51 -18.66
N ARG A 45 -6.17 -2.54 -18.66
CA ARG A 45 -5.11 -2.68 -19.68
C ARG A 45 -5.60 -3.56 -20.83
N CYS A 46 -5.60 -2.99 -22.03
CA CYS A 46 -5.77 -3.74 -23.28
C CYS A 46 -4.42 -3.88 -24.00
N SER A 47 -4.22 -4.95 -24.76
CA SER A 47 -3.07 -5.03 -25.67
C SER A 47 -3.25 -4.01 -26.79
N LEU A 48 -2.19 -3.27 -27.13
CA LEU A 48 -2.25 -2.25 -28.18
C LEU A 48 -2.64 -2.85 -29.54
N ASP A 49 -2.23 -4.09 -29.79
CA ASP A 49 -2.36 -4.71 -31.12
C ASP A 49 -3.56 -5.66 -31.22
N ARG A 50 -4.27 -5.94 -30.11
CA ARG A 50 -5.40 -6.88 -30.08
C ARG A 50 -6.37 -6.54 -28.96
N CYS A 51 -7.65 -6.42 -29.30
CA CYS A 51 -8.74 -6.44 -28.33
C CYS A 51 -9.29 -7.87 -28.24
N PRO A 52 -9.31 -8.52 -27.06
CA PRO A 52 -9.96 -9.82 -26.92
C PRO A 52 -11.46 -9.70 -27.22
N LEU A 53 -12.00 -10.62 -28.04
CA LEU A 53 -13.43 -10.69 -28.41
C LEU A 53 -14.37 -10.84 -27.20
N ILE A 54 -13.84 -11.30 -26.07
CA ILE A 54 -14.51 -11.30 -24.77
C ILE A 54 -13.75 -10.30 -23.89
N CYS A 55 -14.19 -9.05 -23.91
CA CYS A 55 -13.71 -8.00 -23.03
C CYS A 55 -14.71 -7.84 -21.88
N HIS A 56 -14.29 -8.20 -20.66
CA HIS A 56 -14.98 -7.75 -19.46
C HIS A 56 -14.88 -6.22 -19.43
N LEU A 57 -16.02 -5.54 -19.53
CA LEU A 57 -16.12 -4.10 -19.30
C LEU A 57 -16.28 -3.91 -17.78
N PRO A 58 -15.19 -3.61 -17.02
CA PRO A 58 -15.32 -3.31 -15.60
C PRO A 58 -16.25 -2.12 -15.39
N GLU A 59 -16.82 -2.03 -14.19
CA GLU A 59 -17.37 -0.76 -13.73
C GLU A 59 -16.29 0.32 -13.84
N LEU A 60 -16.67 1.45 -14.46
CA LEU A 60 -15.74 2.55 -14.68
C LEU A 60 -15.27 3.07 -13.32
N LYS A 61 -13.98 2.87 -13.03
CA LYS A 61 -13.39 3.25 -11.76
C LYS A 61 -12.14 4.09 -11.99
N ASP A 62 -12.07 5.18 -11.24
CA ASP A 62 -10.88 6.03 -11.23
C ASP A 62 -9.64 5.25 -10.83
N ARG A 63 -8.51 5.59 -11.47
CA ARG A 63 -7.21 4.98 -11.16
C ARG A 63 -6.88 5.17 -9.68
N PRO A 64 -6.70 4.10 -8.90
CA PRO A 64 -6.26 4.21 -7.52
C PRO A 64 -4.86 4.82 -7.48
N ASN A 65 -4.75 5.96 -6.81
CA ASN A 65 -3.51 6.67 -6.57
C ASN A 65 -3.33 6.92 -5.06
N LYS A 66 -2.19 7.50 -4.68
CA LYS A 66 -1.91 7.82 -3.27
C LYS A 66 -3.06 8.63 -2.65
N ALA A 67 -3.48 9.72 -3.30
CA ALA A 67 -4.48 10.62 -2.76
C ALA A 67 -5.86 9.96 -2.58
N SER A 68 -6.30 9.15 -3.53
CA SER A 68 -7.57 8.41 -3.43
C SER A 68 -7.51 7.37 -2.30
N GLN A 69 -6.37 6.68 -2.15
CA GLN A 69 -6.19 5.69 -1.09
C GLN A 69 -6.08 6.34 0.30
N GLU A 70 -5.46 7.52 0.42
CA GLU A 70 -5.45 8.30 1.67
C GLU A 70 -6.85 8.76 2.08
N LYS A 71 -7.66 9.24 1.13
CA LYS A 71 -9.08 9.59 1.39
C LYS A 71 -9.86 8.38 1.92
N SER A 72 -9.61 7.19 1.38
CA SER A 72 -10.28 5.96 1.82
C SER A 72 -9.95 5.56 3.28
N LEU A 73 -8.85 6.06 3.86
CA LEU A 73 -8.47 5.76 5.25
C LEU A 73 -9.48 6.30 6.27
N VAL A 74 -10.19 7.38 5.94
CA VAL A 74 -11.24 7.93 6.81
C VAL A 74 -12.38 6.92 6.92
N GLN A 75 -12.82 6.36 5.80
CA GLN A 75 -13.86 5.34 5.77
C GLN A 75 -13.37 4.03 6.40
N LEU A 76 -12.12 3.62 6.14
CA LEU A 76 -11.50 2.46 6.78
C LEU A 76 -11.60 2.50 8.30
N LYS A 77 -11.34 3.66 8.93
CA LYS A 77 -11.44 3.80 10.40
C LYS A 77 -12.87 3.75 10.93
N LYS A 78 -13.87 4.02 10.08
CA LYS A 78 -15.30 3.83 10.42
C LYS A 78 -15.65 2.35 10.34
N ASP A 79 -15.32 1.71 9.21
CA ASP A 79 -15.68 0.32 8.93
C ASP A 79 -14.91 -0.67 9.81
N ARG A 80 -13.66 -0.33 10.17
CA ARG A 80 -12.75 -1.17 10.96
C ARG A 80 -12.22 -0.39 12.15
N PRO A 81 -13.00 -0.31 13.25
CA PRO A 81 -12.67 0.53 14.40
C PRO A 81 -11.32 0.21 15.05
N TRP A 82 -10.79 -1.01 14.93
CA TRP A 82 -9.47 -1.36 15.45
C TRP A 82 -8.31 -0.57 14.80
N TYR A 83 -8.49 -0.05 13.59
CA TYR A 83 -7.53 0.86 12.95
C TYR A 83 -7.46 2.24 13.61
N LYS A 84 -8.43 2.60 14.48
CA LYS A 84 -8.37 3.86 15.24
C LYS A 84 -7.17 3.90 16.19
N LYS A 85 -6.69 2.73 16.65
CA LYS A 85 -5.48 2.61 17.47
C LYS A 85 -4.21 3.00 16.73
N VAL A 86 -4.22 2.94 15.40
CA VAL A 86 -3.08 3.30 14.55
C VAL A 86 -3.13 4.80 14.23
N HIS A 87 -2.02 5.48 14.48
CA HIS A 87 -1.88 6.90 14.18
C HIS A 87 -2.08 7.17 12.68
N SER A 88 -2.77 8.27 12.34
CA SER A 88 -3.13 8.62 10.96
C SER A 88 -1.92 8.74 10.04
N GLN A 89 -0.86 9.41 10.49
CA GLN A 89 0.37 9.58 9.73
C GLN A 89 1.03 8.24 9.36
N VAL A 90 0.92 7.24 10.24
CA VAL A 90 1.51 5.92 10.00
C VAL A 90 0.73 5.21 8.89
N LEU A 91 -0.59 5.30 8.88
CA LEU A 91 -1.42 4.75 7.79
C LEU A 91 -1.19 5.47 6.45
N GLN A 92 -1.04 6.80 6.47
CA GLN A 92 -0.69 7.57 5.26
C GLN A 92 0.69 7.16 4.70
N SER A 93 1.66 6.88 5.57
CA SER A 93 2.96 6.37 5.13
C SER A 93 2.89 5.01 4.42
N VAL A 94 1.84 4.21 4.66
CA VAL A 94 1.60 2.97 3.93
C VAL A 94 1.17 3.27 2.50
N CYS A 95 0.26 4.23 2.30
CA CYS A 95 -0.15 4.68 0.96
C CYS A 95 1.07 5.13 0.14
N ASP A 96 1.99 5.88 0.75
CA ASP A 96 3.27 6.29 0.13
C ASP A 96 4.14 5.11 -0.31
N LYS A 97 4.25 4.08 0.54
CA LYS A 97 5.05 2.89 0.24
C LYS A 97 4.42 2.07 -0.88
N VAL A 98 3.09 1.92 -0.89
CA VAL A 98 2.35 1.25 -1.96
C VAL A 98 2.58 1.98 -3.28
N ASP A 99 2.50 3.31 -3.28
CA ASP A 99 2.69 4.14 -4.46
C ASP A 99 4.07 3.95 -5.09
N LYS A 100 5.12 4.10 -4.28
CA LYS A 100 6.50 3.90 -4.71
C LYS A 100 6.77 2.47 -5.18
N ALA A 101 6.22 1.48 -4.50
CA ALA A 101 6.40 0.08 -4.88
C ALA A 101 5.73 -0.25 -6.22
N PHE A 102 4.52 0.25 -6.42
CA PHE A 102 3.76 0.05 -7.66
C PHE A 102 4.43 0.77 -8.84
N ASP A 103 4.90 2.01 -8.65
CA ASP A 103 5.62 2.76 -9.67
C ASP A 103 6.92 2.09 -10.10
N ARG A 104 7.69 1.55 -9.14
CA ARG A 104 8.90 0.77 -9.44
C ARG A 104 8.59 -0.47 -10.25
N TRP A 105 7.53 -1.19 -9.87
CA TRP A 105 7.07 -2.38 -10.61
C TRP A 105 6.66 -2.04 -12.05
N LEU A 106 5.96 -0.91 -12.24
CA LEU A 106 5.50 -0.48 -13.55
C LEU A 106 6.64 -0.01 -14.46
N LYS A 107 7.58 0.78 -13.93
CA LYS A 107 8.74 1.31 -14.68
C LYS A 107 9.80 0.26 -14.99
N GLY A 108 10.00 -0.69 -14.08
CA GLY A 108 11.14 -1.61 -14.13
C GLY A 108 12.46 -0.96 -13.67
N ASP A 109 13.52 -1.76 -13.64
CA ASP A 109 14.89 -1.34 -13.31
C ASP A 109 15.56 -0.64 -14.51
N ARG A 110 16.73 -0.03 -14.30
CA ARG A 110 17.56 0.64 -15.32
C ARG A 110 17.85 -0.24 -16.54
N ASN A 111 17.86 -1.57 -16.36
CA ASN A 111 18.07 -2.55 -17.41
C ASN A 111 16.77 -3.01 -18.10
N GLY A 112 15.62 -2.35 -17.85
CA GLY A 112 14.31 -2.75 -18.35
C GLY A 112 13.72 -4.01 -17.70
N LYS A 113 14.42 -4.62 -16.73
CA LYS A 113 13.92 -5.78 -16.00
C LYS A 113 12.92 -5.33 -14.95
N LYS A 114 11.72 -5.93 -14.94
CA LYS A 114 10.72 -5.64 -13.91
C LYS A 114 11.23 -6.13 -12.56
N SER A 115 11.05 -5.32 -11.53
CA SER A 115 11.15 -5.80 -10.15
C SER A 115 10.05 -6.84 -9.93
N GLY A 116 10.30 -7.85 -9.08
CA GLY A 116 9.28 -8.87 -8.75
C GLY A 116 7.98 -8.22 -8.28
N ARG A 117 6.85 -8.93 -8.42
CA ARG A 117 5.52 -8.42 -8.03
C ARG A 117 5.58 -8.00 -6.54
N PRO A 118 5.38 -6.71 -6.20
CA PRO A 118 5.41 -6.26 -4.82
C PRO A 118 4.38 -7.03 -3.99
N ARG A 119 4.77 -7.34 -2.76
CA ARG A 119 3.95 -7.91 -1.70
C ARG A 119 4.66 -7.67 -0.38
N PHE A 120 3.90 -7.58 0.70
CA PHE A 120 4.44 -7.54 2.06
C PHE A 120 4.36 -8.93 2.68
#